data_AF-A0A7S2KDR0-F1
#
_entry.id   AF-A0A7S2KDR0-F1
#
_cell.length_a   1.000
_cell.length_b   1.000
_cell.length_c   1.000
_cell.angle_alpha   90.00
_cell.angle_beta   90.00
_cell.angle_gamma   90.00
#
_symmetry.space_group_name_H-M   'P 1'
#
loop_
_entity.id
_entity.type
_entity.pdbx_description
1 polymer ?
#
loop_
_entity_poly.entity_id
_entity_poly.type
_entity_poly.pdbx_seq_one_letter_code
_entity_poly.pdbx_strand_id
1 'polypeptide(L)'
;KFPPPAKKYAAKNCSCSCTNESEHATLHIIERAVILVHMNVEAAKMKGSDNDEVVDAVGDVLHYLEAEAADKMCCASCGVAEVDEIKLKECHDCDLVRYCSDKCQKDHRSKHEAMCKERAAALRDELLFRQPVSSHLGDCPICFLPLSIDQNQSKSQSCCSEAICKGCSQAHKLQQLQQRQYPTCPFCRHPVPKSQEEANKNMMKRAVANDPAALSGMGKLYCNEGEYETAFDYLTKAAEL
;
A
#
# COMPACT_ATOMS: atom_id res chain seq x y z
N LYS A 1 26.94 -6.08 -3.63
CA LYS A 1 26.44 -7.48 -3.64
C LYS A 1 25.09 -7.47 -2.91
N PHE A 2 23.99 -7.55 -3.64
CA PHE A 2 22.66 -7.66 -3.05
C PHE A 2 22.54 -8.98 -2.28
N PRO A 3 21.82 -9.04 -1.13
CA PRO A 3 21.46 -10.31 -0.55
C PRO A 3 20.57 -11.08 -1.55
N PRO A 4 20.70 -12.41 -1.65
CA PRO A 4 19.83 -13.20 -2.50
C PRO A 4 18.38 -13.09 -2.00
N PRO A 5 17.37 -13.25 -2.88
CA PRO A 5 15.98 -13.32 -2.45
C PRO A 5 15.80 -14.42 -1.39
N ALA A 6 14.99 -14.12 -0.38
CA ALA A 6 14.68 -15.05 0.70
C ALA A 6 14.27 -16.39 0.11
N LYS A 7 14.98 -17.46 0.49
CA LYS A 7 14.66 -18.82 0.05
C LYS A 7 13.25 -19.15 0.55
N LYS A 8 12.36 -19.56 -0.35
CA LYS A 8 11.11 -20.25 0.05
C LYS A 8 11.52 -21.54 0.76
N TYR A 9 11.22 -21.63 2.05
CA TYR A 9 11.55 -22.81 2.85
C TYR A 9 10.43 -23.84 2.75
N ALA A 10 10.74 -25.01 2.17
CA ALA A 10 9.95 -26.22 2.33
C ALA A 10 10.13 -26.72 3.78
N ALA A 11 9.05 -26.71 4.57
CA ALA A 11 9.07 -27.23 5.93
C ALA A 11 8.88 -28.76 5.91
N LYS A 12 9.80 -29.49 6.54
CA LYS A 12 9.67 -30.94 6.74
C LYS A 12 8.65 -31.22 7.85
N ASN A 13 7.57 -31.90 7.45
CA ASN A 13 6.69 -32.80 8.19
C ASN A 13 6.20 -32.34 9.58
N CYS A 14 5.18 -31.47 9.62
CA CYS A 14 4.11 -31.62 10.61
C CYS A 14 3.18 -32.74 10.11
N SER A 15 2.65 -33.57 11.01
CA SER A 15 1.55 -34.52 10.70
C SER A 15 0.20 -33.81 10.47
N CYS A 16 0.18 -32.49 10.66
CA CYS A 16 -0.86 -31.58 10.25
C CYS A 16 -0.45 -30.92 8.93
N SER A 17 -1.35 -30.80 7.96
CA SER A 17 -1.14 -30.23 6.63
C SER A 17 -0.86 -28.71 6.62
N CYS A 18 -0.23 -28.17 7.67
CA CYS A 18 -0.08 -26.75 7.96
C CYS A 18 1.39 -26.32 7.74
N THR A 19 1.95 -26.56 6.56
CA THR A 19 3.28 -26.02 6.20
C THR A 19 3.13 -24.75 5.37
N ASN A 20 4.19 -23.94 5.28
CA ASN A 20 4.35 -22.75 4.42
C ASN A 20 4.07 -22.98 2.91
N GLU A 21 3.49 -24.11 2.54
CA GLU A 21 2.75 -24.28 1.29
C GLU A 21 1.55 -23.33 1.20
N SER A 22 1.08 -22.68 2.28
CA SER A 22 -0.13 -21.84 2.20
C SER A 22 -0.06 -20.72 1.16
N GLU A 23 1.04 -19.98 0.99
CA GLU A 23 1.10 -18.92 -0.05
C GLU A 23 1.18 -19.49 -1.49
N HIS A 24 1.92 -20.59 -1.69
CA HIS A 24 2.09 -21.20 -3.01
C HIS A 24 0.89 -22.07 -3.41
N ALA A 25 0.28 -22.74 -2.43
CA ALA A 25 -0.98 -23.45 -2.54
C ALA A 25 -2.12 -22.46 -2.75
N THR A 26 -2.16 -21.32 -2.05
CA THR A 26 -3.17 -20.27 -2.30
C THR A 26 -3.04 -19.72 -3.72
N LEU A 27 -1.83 -19.48 -4.22
CA LEU A 27 -1.62 -19.06 -5.62
C LEU A 27 -2.10 -20.13 -6.61
N HIS A 28 -1.78 -21.41 -6.34
CA HIS A 28 -2.16 -22.54 -7.19
C HIS A 28 -3.67 -22.86 -7.10
N ILE A 29 -4.32 -22.53 -5.99
CA ILE A 29 -5.77 -22.59 -5.79
C ILE A 29 -6.44 -21.45 -6.56
N ILE A 30 -5.90 -20.21 -6.48
CA ILE A 30 -6.37 -19.07 -7.26
C ILE A 30 -6.23 -19.33 -8.77
N GLU A 31 -5.11 -19.88 -9.24
CA GLU A 31 -4.94 -20.22 -10.66
C GLU A 31 -5.93 -21.29 -11.12
N ARG A 32 -6.14 -22.35 -10.32
CA ARG A 32 -7.14 -23.40 -10.62
C ARG A 32 -8.57 -22.86 -10.58
N ALA A 33 -8.88 -21.97 -9.64
CA ALA A 33 -10.15 -21.27 -9.51
C ALA A 33 -10.48 -20.45 -10.75
N VAL A 34 -9.53 -19.62 -11.19
CA VAL A 34 -9.70 -18.76 -12.38
C VAL A 34 -9.93 -19.61 -13.63
N ILE A 35 -9.21 -20.72 -13.78
CA ILE A 35 -9.41 -21.66 -14.91
C ILE A 35 -10.81 -22.29 -14.84
N LEU A 36 -11.26 -22.75 -13.67
CA LEU A 36 -12.57 -23.38 -13.50
C LEU A 36 -13.71 -22.41 -13.77
N VAL A 37 -13.61 -21.17 -13.28
CA VAL A 37 -14.55 -20.07 -13.57
C VAL A 37 -14.58 -19.79 -15.07
N HIS A 38 -13.42 -19.71 -15.72
CA HIS A 38 -13.34 -19.46 -17.15
C HIS A 38 -14.01 -20.59 -17.96
N MET A 39 -13.75 -21.86 -17.62
CA MET A 39 -14.37 -23.01 -18.28
C MET A 39 -15.88 -23.04 -18.10
N ASN A 40 -16.39 -22.71 -16.91
CA ASN A 40 -17.83 -22.71 -16.63
C ASN A 40 -18.54 -21.52 -17.32
N VAL A 41 -17.92 -20.34 -17.37
CA VAL A 41 -18.45 -19.18 -18.10
C VAL A 41 -18.51 -19.46 -19.60
N GLU A 42 -17.47 -20.06 -20.19
CA GLU A 42 -17.46 -20.44 -21.61
C GLU A 42 -18.49 -21.54 -21.91
N ALA A 43 -18.66 -22.52 -21.02
CA ALA A 43 -19.68 -23.57 -21.16
C ALA A 43 -21.11 -23.00 -21.06
N ALA A 44 -21.36 -22.01 -20.20
CA ALA A 44 -22.66 -21.35 -20.07
C ALA A 44 -22.97 -20.45 -21.28
N LYS A 45 -21.98 -19.73 -21.81
CA LYS A 45 -22.11 -18.97 -23.07
C LYS A 45 -22.48 -19.85 -24.26
N MET A 46 -21.92 -21.07 -24.35
CA MET A 46 -22.27 -22.02 -25.42
C MET A 46 -23.70 -22.57 -25.32
N LYS A 47 -24.32 -22.53 -24.13
CA LYS A 47 -25.69 -23.00 -23.89
C LYS A 47 -26.76 -21.91 -24.02
N GLY A 48 -26.35 -20.65 -24.21
CA GLY A 48 -27.29 -19.52 -24.30
C GLY A 48 -27.99 -19.19 -22.98
N SER A 49 -27.38 -19.55 -21.85
CA SER A 49 -27.90 -19.26 -20.50
C SER A 49 -27.92 -17.75 -20.21
N ASP A 50 -28.97 -17.28 -19.54
CA ASP A 50 -29.09 -15.88 -19.09
C ASP A 50 -28.08 -15.59 -17.96
N ASN A 51 -27.71 -14.31 -17.81
CA ASN A 51 -26.63 -13.87 -16.90
C ASN A 51 -26.80 -14.33 -15.44
N ASP A 52 -28.04 -14.52 -14.97
CA ASP A 52 -28.32 -14.92 -13.58
C ASP A 52 -27.83 -16.36 -13.28
N GLU A 53 -27.92 -17.28 -14.23
CA GLU A 53 -27.46 -18.67 -14.08
C GLU A 53 -25.92 -18.77 -14.07
N VAL A 54 -25.26 -17.83 -14.73
CA VAL A 54 -23.79 -17.68 -14.72
C VAL A 54 -23.32 -17.14 -13.37
N VAL A 55 -24.06 -16.19 -12.78
CA VAL A 55 -23.73 -15.60 -11.47
C VAL A 55 -23.85 -16.64 -10.36
N ASP A 56 -24.88 -17.49 -10.38
CA ASP A 56 -25.05 -18.57 -9.40
C ASP A 56 -23.92 -19.61 -9.50
N ALA A 57 -23.55 -20.04 -10.72
CA ALA A 57 -22.44 -20.96 -10.93
C ALA A 57 -21.08 -20.39 -10.48
N VAL A 58 -20.88 -19.07 -10.59
CA VAL A 58 -19.70 -18.38 -10.05
C VAL A 58 -19.76 -18.31 -8.52
N GLY A 59 -20.94 -18.10 -7.94
CA GLY A 59 -21.16 -18.12 -6.49
C GLY A 59 -20.82 -19.47 -5.85
N ASP A 60 -21.25 -20.57 -6.46
CA ASP A 60 -20.96 -21.93 -5.98
C ASP A 60 -19.44 -22.25 -6.03
N VAL A 61 -18.75 -21.80 -7.07
CA VAL A 61 -17.29 -21.95 -7.17
C VAL A 61 -16.60 -21.08 -6.13
N LEU A 62 -17.06 -19.84 -5.89
CA LEU A 62 -16.50 -18.96 -4.86
C LEU A 62 -16.66 -19.57 -3.47
N HIS A 63 -17.83 -20.13 -3.14
CA HIS A 63 -18.08 -20.77 -1.86
C HIS A 63 -17.24 -22.05 -1.66
N TYR A 64 -17.00 -22.84 -2.72
CA TYR A 64 -16.08 -23.98 -2.68
C TYR A 64 -14.63 -23.53 -2.41
N LEU A 65 -14.21 -22.40 -3.00
CA LEU A 65 -12.87 -21.84 -2.79
C LEU A 65 -12.71 -21.24 -1.40
N GLU A 66 -13.74 -20.60 -0.86
CA GLU A 66 -13.76 -20.14 0.53
C GLU A 66 -13.67 -21.32 1.51
N ALA A 67 -14.32 -22.46 1.20
CA ALA A 67 -14.23 -23.68 1.98
C ALA A 67 -12.85 -24.38 1.89
N GLU A 68 -12.18 -24.34 0.73
CA GLU A 68 -10.80 -24.83 0.59
C GLU A 68 -9.76 -23.88 1.21
N ALA A 69 -10.03 -22.57 1.22
CA ALA A 69 -9.20 -21.55 1.84
C ALA A 69 -9.38 -21.46 3.37
N ALA A 70 -10.33 -22.21 3.94
CA ALA A 70 -10.46 -22.39 5.39
C ALA A 70 -9.29 -23.26 5.90
N ASP A 71 -8.10 -22.65 5.96
CA ASP A 71 -6.94 -23.18 6.65
C ASP A 71 -7.36 -23.43 8.11
N LYS A 72 -7.54 -24.70 8.48
CA LYS A 72 -7.94 -25.08 9.83
C LYS A 72 -6.85 -24.59 10.78
N MET A 73 -7.16 -23.53 11.52
CA MET A 73 -6.27 -22.99 12.54
C MET A 73 -6.10 -24.05 13.63
N CYS A 74 -4.94 -24.71 13.65
CA CYS A 74 -4.65 -25.79 14.58
C CYS A 74 -3.50 -25.41 15.52
N CYS A 75 -3.50 -25.98 16.72
CA CYS A 75 -2.37 -25.86 17.61
C CYS A 75 -1.13 -26.53 16.99
N ALA A 76 -0.04 -25.78 16.85
CA ALA A 76 1.21 -26.28 16.26
C ALA A 76 1.87 -27.41 17.06
N SER A 77 1.50 -27.59 18.34
CA SER A 77 2.05 -28.66 19.19
C SER A 77 1.24 -29.95 19.14
N CYS A 78 -0.09 -29.86 19.28
CA CYS A 78 -0.96 -31.03 19.46
C CYS A 78 -1.96 -31.25 18.32
N GLY A 79 -2.04 -30.34 17.36
CA GLY A 79 -2.90 -30.44 16.19
C GLY A 79 -4.39 -30.22 16.46
N VAL A 80 -4.79 -29.82 17.67
CA VAL A 80 -6.20 -29.52 17.96
C VAL A 80 -6.64 -28.30 17.16
N ALA A 81 -7.78 -28.43 16.47
CA ALA A 81 -8.37 -27.33 15.72
C ALA A 81 -8.99 -26.29 16.67
N GLU A 82 -8.96 -25.05 16.24
CA GLU A 82 -9.78 -23.98 16.81
C GLU A 82 -11.25 -24.29 16.52
N VAL A 83 -11.99 -24.56 17.58
CA VAL A 83 -13.43 -24.79 17.62
C VAL A 83 -14.01 -23.88 18.70
N ASP A 84 -15.33 -23.72 18.77
CA ASP A 84 -15.97 -22.72 19.65
C ASP A 84 -15.48 -22.72 21.12
N GLU A 85 -15.07 -23.89 21.64
CA GLU A 85 -14.57 -24.05 23.01
C GLU A 85 -13.05 -23.85 23.18
N ILE A 86 -12.27 -23.85 22.10
CA ILE A 86 -10.80 -23.80 22.11
C ILE A 86 -10.32 -22.56 21.36
N LYS A 87 -9.89 -21.54 22.10
CA LYS A 87 -9.24 -20.34 21.54
C LYS A 87 -7.75 -20.56 21.42
N LEU A 88 -7.20 -20.46 20.20
CA LEU A 88 -5.76 -20.55 20.00
C LEU A 88 -5.11 -19.18 20.21
N LYS A 89 -3.91 -19.17 20.79
CA LYS A 89 -3.09 -17.97 21.00
C LYS A 89 -1.89 -17.98 20.06
N GLU A 90 -1.63 -16.86 19.41
CA GLU A 90 -0.46 -16.68 18.54
C GLU A 90 0.84 -16.59 19.35
N CYS A 91 1.94 -17.01 18.71
CA CYS A 91 3.28 -16.79 19.23
C CYS A 91 3.67 -15.32 19.11
N HIS A 92 3.74 -14.59 20.24
CA HIS A 92 4.01 -13.14 20.28
C HIS A 92 5.34 -12.68 19.64
N ASP A 93 6.29 -13.59 19.40
CA ASP A 93 7.58 -13.24 18.80
C ASP A 93 7.54 -13.27 17.26
N CYS A 94 6.66 -14.08 16.66
CA CYS A 94 6.72 -14.36 15.23
C CYS A 94 5.38 -14.39 14.50
N ASP A 95 4.26 -14.48 15.22
CA ASP A 95 2.88 -14.51 14.71
C ASP A 95 2.56 -15.62 13.68
N LEU A 96 3.47 -16.59 13.49
CA LEU A 96 3.35 -17.66 12.48
C LEU A 96 2.64 -18.92 12.98
N VAL A 97 2.60 -19.15 14.28
CA VAL A 97 2.06 -20.39 14.86
C VAL A 97 1.14 -20.07 16.03
N ARG A 98 0.15 -20.94 16.24
CA ARG A 98 -0.84 -20.79 17.30
C ARG A 98 -0.81 -21.98 18.27
N TYR A 99 -1.23 -21.74 19.51
CA TYR A 99 -1.22 -22.73 20.59
C TYR A 99 -2.52 -22.68 21.40
N CYS A 100 -3.08 -23.85 21.73
CA CYS A 100 -4.26 -23.92 22.62
C CYS A 100 -3.92 -23.68 24.10
N SER A 101 -2.63 -23.73 24.46
CA SER A 101 -2.17 -23.53 25.83
C SER A 101 -0.69 -23.17 25.89
N ASP A 102 -0.29 -22.51 26.98
CA ASP A 102 1.11 -22.21 27.27
C ASP A 102 1.97 -23.48 27.40
N LYS A 103 1.35 -24.60 27.79
CA LYS A 103 2.02 -25.92 27.81
C LYS A 103 2.40 -26.36 26.41
N CYS A 104 1.45 -26.32 25.46
CA CYS A 104 1.72 -26.64 24.06
C CYS A 104 2.79 -25.71 23.45
N GLN A 105 2.79 -24.43 23.80
CA GLN A 105 3.84 -23.50 23.37
C GLN A 105 5.22 -23.91 23.90
N LYS A 106 5.33 -24.26 25.19
CA LYS A 106 6.58 -24.72 25.80
C LYS A 106 7.07 -26.04 25.19
N ASP A 107 6.16 -26.99 24.99
CA ASP A 107 6.48 -28.32 24.43
C ASP A 107 6.97 -28.22 22.97
N HIS A 108 6.42 -27.27 22.19
CA HIS A 108 6.83 -27.06 20.80
C HIS A 108 8.07 -26.13 20.64
N ARG A 109 8.52 -25.48 21.71
CA ARG A 109 9.56 -24.43 21.67
C ARG A 109 10.83 -24.87 20.92
N SER A 110 11.37 -26.05 21.21
CA SER A 110 12.62 -26.53 20.61
C SER A 110 12.52 -26.78 19.10
N LYS A 111 11.35 -27.17 18.60
CA LYS A 111 11.09 -27.36 17.16
C LYS A 111 10.85 -26.02 16.46
N HIS A 112 10.31 -25.05 17.18
CA HIS A 112 9.93 -23.74 16.66
C HIS A 112 11.05 -22.69 16.68
N GLU A 113 11.94 -22.76 17.66
CA GLU A 113 12.85 -21.66 18.06
C GLU A 113 13.66 -21.05 16.91
N ALA A 114 14.22 -21.88 16.02
CA ALA A 114 15.04 -21.39 14.91
C ALA A 114 14.21 -20.53 13.94
N MET A 115 13.03 -21.03 13.54
CA MET A 115 12.11 -20.31 12.67
C MET A 115 11.54 -19.07 13.37
N CYS A 116 11.23 -19.17 14.66
CA CYS A 116 10.76 -18.07 15.48
C CYS A 116 11.75 -16.90 15.47
N LYS A 117 13.03 -17.18 15.72
CA LYS A 117 14.09 -16.17 15.72
C LYS A 117 14.30 -15.52 14.35
N GLU A 118 14.27 -16.32 13.28
CA GLU A 118 14.40 -15.81 11.91
C GLU A 118 13.24 -14.87 11.56
N ARG A 119 12.01 -15.29 11.85
CA ARG A 119 10.82 -14.45 11.63
C ARG A 119 10.81 -13.19 12.50
N ALA A 120 11.16 -13.32 13.79
CA ALA A 120 11.25 -12.16 14.68
C ALA A 120 12.33 -11.16 14.22
N ALA A 121 13.43 -11.64 13.62
CA ALA A 121 14.44 -10.78 13.01
C ALA A 121 13.88 -10.08 11.76
N ALA A 122 13.17 -10.81 10.89
CA ALA A 122 12.54 -10.24 9.70
C ALA A 122 11.46 -9.19 10.04
N LEU A 123 10.61 -9.45 11.05
CA LEU A 123 9.61 -8.48 11.51
C LEU A 123 10.26 -7.21 12.06
N ARG A 124 11.36 -7.35 12.81
CA ARG A 124 12.13 -6.18 13.27
C ARG A 124 12.73 -5.40 12.12
N ASP A 125 13.27 -6.08 11.12
CA ASP A 125 13.82 -5.45 9.91
C ASP A 125 12.73 -4.69 9.15
N GLU A 126 11.56 -5.31 8.93
CA GLU A 126 10.40 -4.66 8.30
C GLU A 126 9.99 -3.42 9.09
N LEU A 127 9.78 -3.51 10.40
CA LEU A 127 9.40 -2.37 11.23
C LEU A 127 10.42 -1.23 11.18
N LEU A 128 11.72 -1.56 11.09
CA LEU A 128 12.79 -0.58 11.04
C LEU A 128 12.85 0.15 9.69
N PHE A 129 12.61 -0.55 8.59
CA PHE A 129 12.78 -0.03 7.23
C PHE A 129 11.48 0.35 6.52
N ARG A 130 10.32 -0.01 7.10
CA ARG A 130 9.02 0.39 6.58
C ARG A 130 8.82 1.89 6.76
N GLN A 131 8.64 2.58 5.64
CA GLN A 131 8.30 4.00 5.67
C GLN A 131 6.95 4.19 6.38
N PRO A 132 6.82 5.21 7.25
CA PRO A 132 5.54 5.54 7.88
C PRO A 132 4.51 5.93 6.81
N VAL A 133 3.24 5.67 7.12
CA VAL A 133 2.12 6.00 6.21
C VAL A 133 1.95 7.51 6.06
N SER A 134 2.29 8.28 7.10
CA SER A 134 2.32 9.73 7.07
C SER A 134 3.67 10.27 6.61
N SER A 135 3.66 11.41 5.93
CA SER A 135 4.87 12.14 5.54
C SER A 135 4.92 13.51 6.21
N HIS A 136 6.12 14.10 6.26
CA HIS A 136 6.30 15.49 6.69
C HIS A 136 5.61 16.51 5.77
N LEU A 137 5.11 16.07 4.60
CA LEU A 137 4.35 16.92 3.68
C LEU A 137 2.89 17.06 4.11
N GLY A 138 2.43 16.27 5.09
CA GLY A 138 1.04 16.29 5.59
C GLY A 138 0.07 15.56 4.67
N ASP A 139 -1.20 15.94 4.75
CA ASP A 139 -2.30 15.33 4.00
C ASP A 139 -2.73 16.20 2.82
N CYS A 140 -3.22 15.57 1.77
CA CYS A 140 -3.80 16.27 0.63
C CYS A 140 -5.06 17.04 1.09
N PRO A 141 -5.15 18.36 0.88
CA PRO A 141 -6.27 19.16 1.38
C PRO A 141 -7.60 18.92 0.63
N ILE A 142 -7.61 18.03 -0.37
CA ILE A 142 -8.81 17.67 -1.16
C ILE A 142 -9.38 16.31 -0.73
N CYS A 143 -8.53 15.30 -0.57
CA CYS A 143 -8.96 13.94 -0.23
C CYS A 143 -8.56 13.48 1.17
N PHE A 144 -7.79 14.29 1.91
CA PHE A 144 -7.31 14.01 3.27
C PHE A 144 -6.49 12.71 3.40
N LEU A 145 -5.92 12.25 2.28
CA LEU A 145 -4.96 11.16 2.29
C LEU A 145 -3.53 11.71 2.42
N PRO A 146 -2.61 11.00 3.11
CA PRO A 146 -1.22 11.41 3.23
C PRO A 146 -0.57 11.70 1.87
N LEU A 147 0.13 12.83 1.78
CA LEU A 147 0.95 13.13 0.62
C LEU A 147 2.16 12.20 0.61
N SER A 148 2.47 11.64 -0.56
CA SER A 148 3.63 10.77 -0.73
C SER A 148 4.94 11.55 -0.61
N ILE A 149 5.95 10.92 0.01
CA ILE A 149 7.34 11.42 0.06
C ILE A 149 7.96 11.48 -1.35
N ASP A 150 7.48 10.66 -2.29
CA ASP A 150 7.86 10.78 -3.69
C ASP A 150 7.34 12.11 -4.26
N GLN A 151 8.28 13.01 -4.55
CA GLN A 151 8.01 14.34 -5.10
C GLN A 151 7.24 14.29 -6.43
N ASN A 152 7.24 13.15 -7.13
CA ASN A 152 6.50 12.96 -8.38
C ASN A 152 5.02 12.59 -8.18
N GLN A 153 4.60 12.31 -6.95
CA GLN A 153 3.24 11.93 -6.56
C GLN A 153 2.46 13.05 -5.88
N SER A 154 3.09 14.19 -5.66
CA SER A 154 2.45 15.43 -5.22
C SER A 154 2.71 16.55 -6.23
N LYS A 155 1.88 17.59 -6.19
CA LYS A 155 2.04 18.77 -7.03
C LYS A 155 1.67 20.01 -6.24
N SER A 156 2.61 20.95 -6.13
CA SER A 156 2.32 22.30 -5.62
C SER A 156 1.89 23.22 -6.76
N GLN A 157 0.96 24.12 -6.48
CA GLN A 157 0.41 25.07 -7.44
C GLN A 157 0.95 26.48 -7.16
N SER A 158 1.50 27.15 -8.16
CA SER A 158 2.11 28.49 -7.99
C SER A 158 1.14 29.60 -7.55
N CYS A 159 -0.17 29.39 -7.70
CA CYS A 159 -1.20 30.37 -7.34
C CYS A 159 -1.52 30.43 -5.84
N CYS A 160 -1.48 29.30 -5.15
CA CYS A 160 -1.85 29.19 -3.73
C CYS A 160 -0.78 28.50 -2.88
N SER A 161 0.31 28.03 -3.50
CA SER A 161 1.38 27.23 -2.91
C SER A 161 0.98 25.87 -2.34
N GLU A 162 -0.30 25.53 -2.34
CA GLU A 162 -0.80 24.28 -1.78
C GLU A 162 -0.29 23.06 -2.55
N ALA A 163 0.19 22.08 -1.79
CA ALA A 163 0.57 20.77 -2.28
C ALA A 163 -0.63 19.82 -2.24
N ILE A 164 -0.93 19.21 -3.38
CA ILE A 164 -2.01 18.22 -3.50
C ILE A 164 -1.47 16.90 -4.07
N CYS A 165 -2.17 15.80 -3.82
CA CYS A 165 -1.79 14.53 -4.43
C CYS A 165 -2.02 14.54 -5.95
N LYS A 166 -1.20 13.80 -6.68
CA LYS A 166 -1.30 13.67 -8.13
C LYS A 166 -2.66 13.12 -8.55
N GLY A 167 -3.26 12.22 -7.77
CA GLY A 167 -4.61 11.70 -8.00
C GLY A 167 -5.65 12.82 -8.13
N CYS A 168 -5.76 13.70 -7.12
CA CYS A 168 -6.66 14.85 -7.16
C CYS A 168 -6.31 15.82 -8.30
N SER A 169 -5.01 16.05 -8.56
CA SER A 169 -4.59 16.90 -9.68
C SER A 169 -5.05 16.35 -11.04
N GLN A 170 -4.95 15.04 -11.26
CA GLN A 170 -5.35 14.41 -12.51
C GLN A 170 -6.87 14.32 -12.63
N ALA A 171 -7.57 13.96 -11.56
CA ALA A 171 -9.03 13.90 -11.54
C ALA A 171 -9.66 15.24 -11.94
N HIS A 172 -9.18 16.34 -11.35
CA HIS A 172 -9.62 17.69 -11.72
C HIS A 172 -9.33 18.01 -13.19
N LYS A 173 -8.10 17.75 -13.65
CA LYS A 173 -7.72 17.98 -15.05
C LYS A 173 -8.63 17.21 -16.02
N LEU A 174 -8.92 15.94 -15.75
CA LEU A 174 -9.79 15.12 -16.58
C LEU A 174 -11.23 15.67 -16.61
N GLN A 175 -11.76 16.08 -15.47
CA GLN A 175 -13.09 16.71 -15.38
C GLN A 175 -13.16 17.99 -16.23
N GLN A 176 -12.14 18.86 -16.14
CA GLN A 176 -12.10 20.10 -16.91
C GLN A 176 -12.02 19.86 -18.42
N LEU A 177 -11.23 18.85 -18.85
CA LEU A 177 -11.15 18.45 -20.25
C LEU A 177 -12.50 17.96 -20.78
N GLN A 178 -13.21 17.14 -20.01
CA GLN A 178 -14.56 16.67 -20.38
C GLN A 178 -15.55 17.83 -20.53
N GLN A 179 -15.46 18.82 -19.63
CA GLN A 179 -16.32 20.01 -19.64
C GLN A 179 -15.83 21.09 -20.61
N ARG A 180 -14.73 20.87 -21.36
CA ARG A 180 -14.08 21.84 -22.25
C ARG A 180 -13.79 23.18 -21.57
N GLN A 181 -13.48 23.13 -20.28
CA GLN A 181 -13.14 24.30 -19.50
C GLN A 181 -11.65 24.59 -19.54
N TYR A 182 -11.31 25.86 -19.32
CA TYR A 182 -9.92 26.26 -19.18
C TYR A 182 -9.30 25.63 -17.92
N PRO A 183 -8.04 25.15 -17.96
CA PRO A 183 -7.39 24.56 -16.80
C PRO A 183 -7.32 25.52 -15.62
N THR A 184 -7.73 25.04 -14.44
CA THR A 184 -7.63 25.79 -13.19
C THR A 184 -6.98 24.96 -12.09
N CYS A 185 -6.52 25.64 -11.06
CA CYS A 185 -6.00 25.01 -9.85
C CYS A 185 -7.11 24.14 -9.20
N PRO A 186 -6.84 22.86 -8.89
CA PRO A 186 -7.80 21.98 -8.23
C PRO A 186 -8.18 22.42 -6.82
N PHE A 187 -7.33 23.21 -6.15
CA PHE A 187 -7.60 23.71 -4.81
C PHE A 187 -8.33 25.07 -4.84
N CYS A 188 -7.66 26.13 -5.30
CA CYS A 188 -8.22 27.49 -5.25
C CYS A 188 -8.98 27.92 -6.51
N ARG A 189 -9.06 27.06 -7.54
CA ARG A 189 -9.73 27.33 -8.83
C ARG A 189 -9.20 28.51 -9.64
N HIS A 190 -8.05 29.09 -9.25
CA HIS A 190 -7.39 30.12 -10.05
C HIS A 190 -6.90 29.55 -11.39
N PRO A 191 -6.95 30.30 -12.50
CA PRO A 191 -6.40 29.85 -13.79
C PRO A 191 -4.95 29.36 -13.67
N VAL A 192 -4.62 28.27 -14.35
CA VAL A 192 -3.23 27.78 -14.42
C VAL A 192 -2.41 28.80 -15.23
N PRO A 193 -1.18 29.13 -14.80
CA PRO A 193 -0.31 30.03 -15.56
C PRO A 193 -0.04 29.51 -16.97
N LYS A 194 0.04 30.42 -17.94
CA LYS A 194 0.25 30.10 -19.36
C LYS A 194 1.72 29.89 -19.71
N SER A 195 2.63 30.40 -18.88
CA SER A 195 4.08 30.26 -19.07
C SER A 195 4.80 30.06 -17.73
N GLN A 196 6.07 29.65 -17.81
CA GLN A 196 6.91 29.49 -16.62
C GLN A 196 7.15 30.84 -15.93
N GLU A 197 7.29 31.93 -16.69
CA GLU A 197 7.46 33.28 -16.14
C GLU A 197 6.24 33.72 -15.35
N GLU A 198 5.02 33.39 -15.82
CA GLU A 198 3.80 33.67 -15.07
C GLU A 198 3.72 32.83 -13.79
N ALA A 199 4.14 31.55 -13.86
CA ALA A 199 4.23 30.69 -12.68
C ALA A 199 5.23 31.24 -11.65
N ASN A 200 6.42 31.68 -12.09
CA ASN A 200 7.44 32.26 -11.23
C ASN A 200 6.96 33.59 -10.61
N LYS A 201 6.27 34.44 -11.38
CA LYS A 201 5.65 35.66 -10.84
C LYS A 201 4.62 35.37 -9.75
N ASN A 202 3.78 34.35 -9.95
CA ASN A 202 2.81 33.94 -8.94
C ASN A 202 3.50 33.41 -7.68
N MET A 203 4.53 32.58 -7.84
CA MET A 203 5.35 32.08 -6.73
C MET A 203 6.05 33.22 -5.98
N MET A 204 6.61 34.21 -6.69
CA MET A 204 7.25 35.37 -6.08
C MET A 204 6.25 36.20 -5.25
N LYS A 205 5.01 36.39 -5.72
CA LYS A 205 3.96 37.06 -4.93
C LYS A 205 3.70 36.34 -3.61
N ARG A 206 3.71 34.99 -3.63
CA ARG A 206 3.54 34.16 -2.43
C ARG A 206 4.77 34.24 -1.51
N ALA A 207 5.97 34.20 -2.07
CA ALA A 207 7.22 34.37 -1.33
C ALA A 207 7.30 35.73 -0.61
N VAL A 208 6.88 36.81 -1.28
CA VAL A 208 6.76 38.16 -0.68
C VAL A 208 5.74 38.17 0.47
N ALA A 209 4.68 37.37 0.37
CA ALA A 209 3.70 37.17 1.43
C ALA A 209 4.17 36.21 2.54
N ASN A 210 5.45 35.83 2.56
CA ASN A 210 6.04 34.89 3.53
C ASN A 210 5.35 33.52 3.56
N ASP A 211 4.90 33.03 2.41
CA ASP A 211 4.41 31.66 2.27
C ASP A 211 5.61 30.67 2.31
N PRO A 212 5.72 29.77 3.31
CA PRO A 212 6.90 28.93 3.48
C PRO A 212 7.14 27.96 2.31
N ALA A 213 6.06 27.46 1.69
CA ALA A 213 6.13 26.58 0.54
C ALA A 213 6.64 27.31 -0.71
N ALA A 214 6.21 28.55 -0.94
CA ALA A 214 6.72 29.38 -2.02
C ALA A 214 8.18 29.79 -1.81
N LEU A 215 8.57 30.17 -0.59
CA LEU A 215 9.97 30.46 -0.26
C LEU A 215 10.86 29.24 -0.52
N SER A 216 10.43 28.05 -0.08
CA SER A 216 11.11 26.79 -0.37
C SER A 216 11.19 26.49 -1.86
N GLY A 217 10.13 26.80 -2.61
CA GLY A 217 10.09 26.68 -4.07
C GLY A 217 11.08 27.61 -4.78
N MET A 218 11.15 28.87 -4.37
CA MET A 218 12.12 29.85 -4.88
C MET A 218 13.56 29.40 -4.57
N GLY A 219 13.83 28.93 -3.35
CA GLY A 219 15.14 28.40 -2.98
C GLY A 219 15.60 27.25 -3.88
N LYS A 220 14.71 26.29 -4.16
CA LYS A 220 14.99 25.19 -5.11
C LYS A 220 15.27 25.68 -6.52
N LEU A 221 14.53 26.70 -6.99
CA LEU A 221 14.71 27.29 -8.31
C LEU A 221 16.12 27.92 -8.44
N TYR A 222 16.51 28.77 -7.48
CA TYR A 222 17.84 29.40 -7.48
C TYR A 222 18.98 28.39 -7.30
N CYS A 223 18.79 27.32 -6.52
CA CYS A 223 19.76 26.22 -6.44
C CYS A 223 20.03 25.57 -7.81
N ASN A 224 18.98 25.38 -8.62
CA ASN A 224 19.11 24.78 -9.95
C ASN A 224 19.78 25.74 -10.95
N GLU A 225 19.62 27.05 -10.75
CA GLU A 225 20.26 28.09 -11.56
C GLU A 225 21.73 28.35 -11.14
N GLY A 226 22.19 27.77 -10.02
CA GLY A 226 23.54 27.94 -9.49
C GLY A 226 23.72 29.18 -8.61
N GLU A 227 22.64 29.88 -8.28
CA GLU A 227 22.63 31.04 -7.37
C GLU A 227 22.46 30.58 -5.91
N TYR A 228 23.50 29.93 -5.37
CA TYR A 228 23.42 29.28 -4.06
C TYR A 228 23.24 30.24 -2.89
N GLU A 229 23.80 31.46 -2.95
CA GLU A 229 23.62 32.47 -1.90
C GLU A 229 22.16 32.91 -1.81
N THR A 230 21.57 33.31 -2.94
CA THR A 230 20.15 33.65 -3.04
C THR A 230 19.26 32.49 -2.59
N ALA A 231 19.59 31.26 -3.02
CA ALA A 231 18.85 30.08 -2.62
C ALA A 231 18.89 29.85 -1.10
N PHE A 232 20.06 30.02 -0.48
CA PHE A 232 20.25 29.88 0.96
C PHE A 232 19.39 30.88 1.74
N ASP A 233 19.32 32.14 1.30
CA ASP A 233 18.49 33.17 1.93
C ASP A 233 17.01 32.80 1.92
N TYR A 234 16.48 32.34 0.77
CA TYR A 234 15.09 31.89 0.65
C TYR A 234 14.79 30.69 1.55
N LEU A 235 15.68 29.69 1.58
CA LEU A 235 15.50 28.48 2.37
C LEU A 235 15.60 28.76 3.88
N THR A 236 16.50 29.66 4.28
CA THR A 236 16.63 30.10 5.67
C THR A 236 15.36 30.79 6.12
N LYS A 237 14.85 31.74 5.33
CA LYS A 237 13.59 32.43 5.63
C LYS A 237 12.41 31.47 5.69
N ALA A 238 12.38 30.44 4.84
CA ALA A 238 11.32 29.43 4.88
C ALA A 238 11.35 28.60 6.17
N ALA A 239 12.54 28.29 6.70
CA ALA A 239 12.72 27.49 7.90
C ALA A 239 12.40 28.24 9.21
N GLU A 240 12.38 29.58 9.18
CA GLU A 240 12.04 30.43 10.32
C GLU A 240 10.53 30.60 10.56
N LEU A 241 9.68 30.16 9.61
CA LEU A 241 8.23 30.32 9.62
C LEU A 241 7.50 29.02 9.97
#